data_AF-A0A225E711-F1
#
_entry.id   AF-A0A225E711-F1
#
_cell.length_a   1.000
_cell.length_b   1.000
_cell.length_c   1.000
_cell.angle_alpha   90.00
_cell.angle_beta   90.00
_cell.angle_gamma   90.00
#
_symmetry.space_group_name_H-M   'P 1'
#
loop_
_entity.id
_entity.type
_entity.pdbx_description
1 polymer ?
#
loop_
_entity_poly.entity_id
_entity_poly.type
_entity_poly.pdbx_seq_one_letter_code
_entity_poly.pdbx_strand_id
1 'polypeptide(L)'
;MEKTSPHARPETLRSFRSGVKAFRETMPEVESPVDISEDRARHSAKLWLAAPSKKGKGGGVRSPVSLSYNLRALSAFTNHLIDLGHMAKNPWHGIKAPKAEKTKKPVPTEDETTTLFTWVHSRYPEWKSLHAL
;
A
#
# COMPACT_ATOMS: atom_id res chain seq x y z
N MET A 1 14.80 22.09 -19.18
CA MET A 1 15.19 20.73 -18.76
C MET A 1 13.90 19.93 -18.62
N GLU A 2 13.55 19.12 -19.62
CA GLU A 2 12.44 18.18 -19.48
C GLU A 2 12.79 17.22 -18.34
N LYS A 3 12.07 17.30 -17.22
CA LYS A 3 12.15 16.30 -16.16
C LYS A 3 11.46 15.04 -16.68
N THR A 4 12.12 14.27 -17.51
CA THR A 4 11.67 12.90 -17.79
C THR A 4 11.80 12.12 -16.48
N SER A 5 10.65 11.84 -15.85
CA SER A 5 10.57 11.22 -14.52
C SER A 5 11.49 9.99 -14.46
N PRO A 6 12.49 9.94 -13.54
CA PRO A 6 13.46 8.87 -13.50
C PRO A 6 12.72 7.58 -13.15
N HIS A 7 12.96 6.54 -13.97
CA HIS A 7 12.34 5.22 -13.93
C HIS A 7 11.94 4.77 -12.52
N ALA A 8 10.65 4.95 -12.18
CA ALA A 8 10.11 4.42 -10.94
C ALA A 8 10.37 2.92 -10.89
N ARG A 9 10.92 2.43 -9.78
CA ARG A 9 11.23 1.00 -9.61
C ARG A 9 9.94 0.18 -9.88
N PRO A 10 10.03 -1.06 -10.39
CA PRO A 10 8.85 -1.88 -10.68
C PRO A 10 7.86 -1.99 -9.51
N GLU A 11 8.38 -2.07 -8.27
CA GLU A 11 7.57 -2.11 -7.05
C GLU A 11 6.76 -0.82 -6.81
N THR A 12 7.36 0.33 -7.12
CA THR A 12 6.69 1.63 -7.05
C THR A 12 5.55 1.71 -8.06
N LEU A 13 5.78 1.23 -9.29
CA LEU A 13 4.72 1.17 -10.31
C LEU A 13 3.59 0.22 -9.91
N ARG A 14 3.90 -0.92 -9.28
CA ARG A 14 2.88 -1.82 -8.70
C ARG A 14 2.02 -1.09 -7.66
N SER A 15 2.66 -0.33 -6.78
CA SER A 15 1.97 0.45 -5.75
C SER A 15 1.03 1.51 -6.35
N PHE A 16 1.51 2.26 -7.35
CA PHE A 16 0.68 3.25 -8.06
C PHE A 16 -0.54 2.60 -8.72
N ARG A 17 -0.34 1.49 -9.44
CA ARG A 17 -1.45 0.74 -10.06
C ARG A 17 -2.46 0.25 -9.04
N SER A 18 -1.99 -0.23 -7.88
CA SER A 18 -2.88 -0.66 -6.80
C SER A 18 -3.72 0.51 -6.26
N GLY A 19 -3.10 1.67 -6.02
CA GLY A 19 -3.80 2.87 -5.57
C GLY A 19 -4.84 3.35 -6.59
N VAL A 20 -4.47 3.46 -7.86
CA VAL A 20 -5.37 3.87 -8.95
C VAL A 20 -6.52 2.89 -9.11
N LYS A 21 -6.25 1.58 -9.08
CA LYS A 21 -7.30 0.55 -9.15
C LYS A 21 -8.29 0.70 -7.99
N ALA A 22 -7.79 0.83 -6.76
CA ALA A 22 -8.62 1.00 -5.58
C ALA A 22 -9.52 2.25 -5.67
N PHE A 23 -9.00 3.34 -6.24
CA PHE A 23 -9.76 4.55 -6.49
C PHE A 23 -10.84 4.37 -7.57
N ARG A 24 -10.50 3.79 -8.73
CA ARG A 24 -11.45 3.55 -9.82
C ARG A 24 -12.57 2.58 -9.44
N GLU A 25 -12.31 1.66 -8.51
CA GLU A 25 -13.36 0.82 -7.93
C GLU A 25 -14.38 1.61 -7.09
N THR A 26 -14.01 2.79 -6.57
CA THR A 26 -14.87 3.63 -5.73
C THR A 26 -15.50 4.81 -6.45
N MET A 27 -14.81 5.33 -7.47
CA MET A 27 -15.25 6.47 -8.28
C MET A 27 -15.01 6.15 -9.76
N PRO A 28 -15.79 5.22 -10.35
CA PRO A 28 -15.63 4.84 -11.74
C PRO A 28 -15.95 5.97 -12.72
N GLU A 29 -16.72 6.97 -12.30
CA GLU A 29 -17.10 8.16 -13.07
C GLU A 29 -15.96 9.17 -13.25
N VAL A 30 -14.86 9.02 -12.51
CA VAL A 30 -13.68 9.89 -12.63
C VAL A 30 -12.74 9.31 -13.68
N GLU A 31 -12.68 9.95 -14.84
CA GLU A 31 -11.89 9.48 -15.98
C GLU A 31 -10.45 10.01 -15.98
N SER A 32 -10.23 11.23 -15.45
CA SER A 32 -8.91 11.87 -15.43
C SER A 32 -8.42 12.23 -14.02
N PRO A 33 -7.12 12.11 -13.73
CA PRO A 33 -6.53 12.59 -12.48
C PRO A 33 -6.76 14.08 -12.20
N VAL A 34 -6.93 14.89 -13.25
CA VAL A 34 -7.17 16.35 -13.12
C VAL A 34 -8.56 16.66 -12.59
N ASP A 35 -9.52 15.73 -12.72
CA ASP A 35 -10.89 15.88 -12.25
C ASP A 35 -11.02 15.58 -10.74
N ILE A 36 -9.93 15.21 -10.09
CA ILE A 36 -9.89 14.84 -8.68
C ILE A 36 -9.70 16.09 -7.83
N SER A 37 -10.80 16.59 -7.26
CA SER A 37 -10.77 17.59 -6.20
C SER A 37 -10.42 16.97 -4.84
N GLU A 38 -10.02 17.80 -3.88
CA GLU A 38 -9.81 17.37 -2.49
C GLU A 38 -11.08 16.74 -1.88
N ASP A 39 -12.26 17.27 -2.21
CA ASP A 39 -13.53 16.74 -1.73
C ASP A 39 -13.82 15.35 -2.29
N ARG A 40 -13.56 15.14 -3.59
CA ARG A 40 -13.67 13.82 -4.22
C ARG A 40 -12.67 12.83 -3.61
N ALA A 41 -11.44 13.27 -3.37
CA ALA A 41 -10.42 12.44 -2.73
C ALA A 41 -10.81 12.03 -1.29
N ARG A 42 -11.38 12.94 -0.50
CA ARG A 42 -11.89 12.62 0.84
C ARG A 42 -13.12 11.72 0.79
N HIS A 43 -14.02 11.95 -0.17
CA HIS A 43 -15.20 11.12 -0.35
C HIS A 43 -14.84 9.70 -0.77
N SER A 44 -13.90 9.53 -1.72
CA SER A 44 -13.45 8.20 -2.16
C SER A 44 -12.83 7.40 -1.01
N ALA A 45 -12.08 8.04 -0.11
CA ALA A 45 -11.52 7.37 1.07
C ALA A 45 -12.60 6.82 2.00
N LYS A 46 -13.70 7.57 2.19
CA LYS A 46 -14.87 7.13 2.98
C LYS A 46 -15.59 5.97 2.30
N LEU A 47 -15.90 6.10 1.02
CA LEU A 47 -16.54 5.05 0.22
C LEU A 47 -15.70 3.77 0.20
N TRP A 48 -14.38 3.91 0.07
CA TRP A 48 -13.47 2.78 0.03
C TRP A 48 -13.52 1.97 1.32
N LEU A 49 -13.57 2.61 2.50
CA LEU A 49 -13.68 1.91 3.79
C LEU A 49 -15.06 1.30 4.03
N ALA A 50 -16.12 1.96 3.57
CA ALA A 50 -17.48 1.45 3.71
C ALA A 50 -17.75 0.24 2.81
N ALA A 51 -17.02 0.10 1.71
CA ALA A 51 -17.16 -1.04 0.80
C ALA A 51 -16.67 -2.35 1.42
N PRO A 52 -17.31 -3.49 1.11
CA PRO A 52 -16.85 -4.79 1.56
C PRO A 52 -15.49 -5.14 0.94
N SER A 53 -14.67 -5.88 1.70
CA SER A 53 -13.44 -6.48 1.21
C SER A 53 -13.79 -7.66 0.30
N LYS A 54 -13.18 -7.69 -0.89
CA LYS A 54 -13.32 -8.82 -1.82
C LYS A 54 -12.47 -10.04 -1.43
N LYS A 55 -11.75 -10.01 -0.29
CA LYS A 55 -10.90 -11.11 0.17
C LYS A 55 -11.64 -12.01 1.17
N GLY A 56 -11.79 -13.29 0.81
CA GLY A 56 -12.24 -14.38 1.68
C GLY A 56 -13.70 -14.82 1.50
N LYS A 57 -14.03 -16.06 1.90
CA LYS A 57 -15.40 -16.56 2.06
C LYS A 57 -16.07 -15.81 3.22
N GLY A 58 -16.60 -14.61 2.98
CA GLY A 58 -17.31 -13.86 4.02
C GLY A 58 -17.28 -12.34 3.93
N GLY A 59 -16.59 -11.73 2.96
CA GLY A 59 -16.67 -10.29 2.72
C GLY A 59 -16.35 -9.43 3.94
N GLY A 60 -15.10 -9.49 4.45
CA GLY A 60 -14.70 -8.71 5.61
C GLY A 60 -14.70 -7.19 5.41
N VAL A 61 -14.46 -6.42 6.47
CA VAL A 61 -14.31 -4.95 6.36
C VAL A 61 -12.93 -4.61 5.79
N ARG A 62 -12.85 -3.57 4.95
CA ARG A 62 -11.57 -3.08 4.42
C ARG A 62 -10.74 -2.41 5.52
N SER A 63 -9.44 -2.71 5.55
CA SER A 63 -8.55 -2.22 6.61
C SER A 63 -8.13 -0.75 6.40
N PRO A 64 -8.16 0.11 7.45
CA PRO A 64 -7.59 1.46 7.40
C PRO A 64 -6.10 1.48 7.06
N VAL A 65 -5.35 0.42 7.38
CA VAL A 65 -3.95 0.27 6.99
C VAL A 65 -3.83 0.20 5.46
N SER A 66 -4.69 -0.59 4.82
CA SER A 66 -4.72 -0.72 3.36
C SER A 66 -5.10 0.60 2.68
N LEU A 67 -6.08 1.33 3.24
CA LEU A 67 -6.39 2.69 2.77
C LEU A 67 -5.17 3.60 2.87
N SER A 68 -4.45 3.58 4.00
CA SER A 68 -3.24 4.41 4.18
C SER A 68 -2.19 4.12 3.11
N TYR A 69 -1.97 2.85 2.75
CA TYR A 69 -1.06 2.49 1.66
C TYR A 69 -1.54 3.02 0.30
N ASN A 70 -2.83 2.88 -0.01
CA ASN A 70 -3.40 3.40 -1.25
C ASN A 70 -3.29 4.93 -1.34
N LEU A 71 -3.59 5.66 -0.26
CA LEU A 71 -3.48 7.12 -0.21
C LEU A 71 -2.03 7.60 -0.40
N ARG A 72 -1.05 6.91 0.20
CA ARG A 72 0.37 7.22 -0.05
C ARG A 72 0.76 6.98 -1.50
N ALA A 73 0.32 5.86 -2.09
CA ALA A 73 0.60 5.55 -3.49
C ALA A 73 -0.03 6.58 -4.43
N LEU A 74 -1.28 6.97 -4.21
CA LEU A 74 -1.98 8.00 -4.97
C LEU A 74 -1.33 9.37 -4.82
N SER A 75 -0.96 9.77 -3.61
CA SER A 75 -0.27 11.03 -3.36
C SER A 75 1.09 11.09 -4.06
N ALA A 76 1.89 10.03 -3.97
CA ALA A 76 3.18 9.94 -4.66
C ALA A 76 3.02 9.94 -6.18
N PHE A 77 2.04 9.20 -6.72
CA PHE A 77 1.72 9.20 -8.14
C PHE A 77 1.32 10.59 -8.64
N THR A 78 0.44 11.29 -7.91
CA THR A 78 0.04 12.65 -8.29
C THR A 78 1.20 13.63 -8.21
N ASN A 79 2.12 13.50 -7.25
CA ASN A 79 3.33 14.33 -7.23
C ASN A 79 4.19 14.13 -8.49
N HIS A 80 4.31 12.90 -9.00
CA HIS A 80 4.97 12.68 -10.29
C HIS A 80 4.23 13.36 -11.46
N LEU A 81 2.89 13.37 -11.46
CA LEU A 81 2.12 14.09 -12.48
C LEU A 81 2.33 15.61 -12.39
N ILE A 82 2.48 16.15 -11.17
CA ILE A 82 2.80 17.57 -10.95
C ILE A 82 4.21 17.88 -11.48
N ASP A 83 5.20 17.04 -11.18
CA ASP A 83 6.57 17.20 -11.66
C ASP A 83 6.67 17.19 -13.20
N LEU A 84 5.75 16.47 -13.85
CA LEU A 84 5.61 16.41 -15.31
C LEU A 84 4.73 17.52 -15.91
N GLY A 85 4.14 18.39 -15.07
CA GLY A 85 3.27 19.49 -15.52
C GLY A 85 1.84 19.08 -15.88
N HIS A 86 1.41 17.87 -15.57
CA HIS A 86 0.04 17.39 -15.82
C HIS A 86 -0.97 17.82 -14.76
N MET A 87 -0.51 18.19 -13.57
CA MET A 87 -1.37 18.63 -12.46
C MET A 87 -0.76 19.82 -11.73
N ALA A 88 -1.59 20.71 -11.21
CA ALA A 88 -1.13 21.88 -10.45
C ALA A 88 -1.00 21.61 -8.94
N LYS A 89 -1.82 20.70 -8.39
CA LYS A 89 -1.91 20.43 -6.95
C LYS A 89 -2.20 18.96 -6.66
N ASN A 90 -1.84 18.51 -5.46
CA ASN A 90 -2.05 17.14 -5.01
C ASN A 90 -3.31 17.04 -4.13
N PRO A 91 -4.42 16.45 -4.62
CA PRO A 91 -5.68 16.39 -3.87
C PRO A 91 -5.65 15.36 -2.74
N TRP A 92 -4.65 14.46 -2.74
CA TRP A 92 -4.47 13.44 -1.71
C TRP A 92 -3.70 13.94 -0.50
N HIS A 93 -3.09 15.12 -0.62
CA HIS A 93 -2.26 15.68 0.43
C HIS A 93 -3.08 15.94 1.70
N GLY A 94 -2.55 15.53 2.86
CA GLY A 94 -3.21 15.72 4.15
C GLY A 94 -4.38 14.77 4.47
N ILE A 95 -4.80 13.91 3.55
CA ILE A 95 -5.83 12.89 3.85
C ILE A 95 -5.22 11.79 4.72
N LYS A 96 -5.73 11.65 5.94
CA LYS A 96 -5.30 10.63 6.90
C LYS A 96 -6.32 9.51 6.96
N ALA A 97 -5.86 8.27 6.76
CA ALA A 97 -6.66 7.10 7.08
C ALA A 97 -6.94 7.06 8.60
N PRO A 98 -8.09 6.49 9.03
CA PRO A 98 -8.34 6.22 10.44
C PRO A 98 -7.20 5.40 11.07
N LYS A 99 -6.91 5.61 12.35
CA LYS A 99 -5.95 4.79 13.07
C LYS A 99 -6.48 3.35 13.12
N ALA A 100 -5.74 2.42 12.54
CA ALA A 100 -6.01 1.00 12.75
C ALA A 100 -5.56 0.59 14.15
N GLU A 101 -6.28 -0.36 14.74
CA GLU A 101 -5.80 -1.01 15.95
C GLU A 101 -4.45 -1.67 15.68
N LYS A 102 -3.49 -1.42 16.58
CA LYS A 102 -2.18 -2.04 16.50
C LYS A 102 -2.31 -3.49 16.94
N THR A 103 -2.40 -4.40 15.99
CA THR A 103 -2.22 -5.82 16.29
C THR A 103 -0.76 -6.04 16.65
N LYS A 104 -0.47 -6.44 17.90
CA LYS A 104 0.87 -6.89 18.26
C LYS A 104 1.15 -8.16 17.47
N LYS A 105 2.22 -8.15 16.66
CA LYS A 105 2.70 -9.38 16.03
C LYS A 105 3.25 -10.28 17.14
N PRO A 106 2.98 -11.59 17.10
CA PRO A 106 3.63 -12.51 18.02
C PRO A 106 5.14 -12.39 17.84
N VAL A 107 5.84 -12.30 18.96
CA VAL A 107 7.30 -12.40 19.01
C VAL A 107 7.61 -13.87 19.26
N PRO A 108 8.43 -14.53 18.43
CA PRO A 108 8.78 -15.92 18.65
C PRO A 108 9.39 -16.12 20.04
N THR A 109 9.05 -17.21 20.70
CA THR A 109 9.71 -17.61 21.95
C THR A 109 11.12 -18.14 21.67
N GLU A 110 11.92 -18.30 22.73
CA GLU A 110 13.22 -18.94 22.65
C GLU A 110 13.12 -20.38 22.13
N ASP A 111 12.10 -21.12 22.58
CA ASP A 111 11.83 -22.49 22.13
C ASP A 111 11.45 -22.55 20.64
N GLU A 112 10.59 -21.63 20.17
CA GLU A 112 10.21 -21.54 18.75
C GLU A 112 11.42 -21.18 17.88
N THR A 113 12.29 -20.31 18.39
CA THR A 113 13.54 -19.91 17.72
C THR A 113 14.51 -21.09 17.64
N THR A 114 14.72 -21.80 18.74
CA THR A 114 15.57 -23.00 18.82
C THR A 114 15.07 -24.11 17.90
N THR A 115 13.76 -24.31 17.85
CA THR A 115 13.11 -25.27 16.96
C THR A 115 13.36 -24.93 15.50
N LEU A 116 13.22 -23.65 15.13
CA LEU A 116 13.50 -23.18 13.77
C LEU A 116 14.96 -23.44 13.38
N PHE A 117 15.92 -23.08 14.22
CA PHE A 117 17.34 -23.28 13.92
C PHE A 117 17.68 -24.78 13.84
N THR A 118 17.17 -25.59 14.75
CA THR A 118 17.36 -27.06 14.70
C THR A 118 16.83 -27.64 13.38
N TRP A 119 15.66 -27.19 12.92
CA TRP A 119 15.11 -27.58 11.64
C TRP A 119 15.98 -27.12 10.46
N VAL A 120 16.48 -25.87 10.47
CA VAL A 120 17.37 -25.34 9.44
C VAL A 120 18.66 -26.16 9.35
N HIS A 121 19.29 -26.45 10.49
CA HIS A 121 20.52 -27.25 10.57
C HIS A 121 20.34 -28.67 10.02
N SER A 122 19.22 -29.31 10.35
CA SER A 122 18.88 -30.64 9.83
C SER A 122 18.60 -30.62 8.32
N ARG A 123 17.92 -29.59 7.83
CA ARG A 123 17.47 -29.51 6.44
C ARG A 123 18.56 -29.03 5.48
N TYR A 124 19.47 -28.17 5.93
CA TYR A 124 20.49 -27.51 5.11
C TYR A 124 21.89 -27.57 5.78
N PRO A 125 22.46 -28.77 6.00
CA PRO A 125 23.69 -28.95 6.77
C PRO A 125 24.90 -28.18 6.24
N GLU A 126 24.94 -27.92 4.93
CA GLU A 126 26.06 -27.22 4.26
C GLU A 126 25.99 -25.69 4.35
N TRP A 127 24.86 -25.11 4.80
CA TRP A 127 24.66 -23.66 4.84
C TRP A 127 25.24 -23.04 6.11
N LYS A 128 26.57 -23.07 6.21
CA LYS A 128 27.34 -22.60 7.38
C LYS A 128 26.99 -21.18 7.84
N SER A 129 26.59 -20.28 6.93
CA SER A 129 26.18 -18.91 7.27
C SER A 129 24.85 -18.82 8.01
N LEU A 130 23.98 -19.83 7.91
CA LEU A 130 22.73 -19.92 8.66
C LEU A 130 22.89 -20.62 10.02
N HIS A 131 24.07 -21.17 10.28
CA HIS A 131 24.39 -21.94 11.48
C HIS A 131 25.15 -21.13 12.53
N ALA A 132 25.49 -19.88 12.20
CA ALA A 132 26.10 -18.94 13.12
C ALA A 132 24.98 -18.18 13.85
N LEU A 133 24.75 -18.56 15.11
CA LEU A 133 24.15 -17.69 16.12
C LEU A 133 25.26 -16.79 16.71
#